data_AF-A0A7K3UN16-F1
#
_entry.id   AF-A0A7K3UN16-F1
#
_cell.length_a   1.000
_cell.length_b   1.000
_cell.length_c   1.000
_cell.angle_alpha   90.00
_cell.angle_beta   90.00
_cell.angle_gamma   90.00
#
_symmetry.space_group_name_H-M   'P 1'
#
loop_
_entity.id
_entity.type
_entity.pdbx_description
1 polymer ?
#
loop_
_entity_poly.entity_id
_entity_poly.type
_entity_poly.pdbx_seq_one_letter_code
_entity_poly.pdbx_strand_id
1 'polypeptide(L)' 'MQTRRRRVSMADVARLAGVSSQTVSRVSNGHPGVVETTRQQVLAAMKELGYRPNSAARALKRGEFRTIGIILF' A
#
# COMPACT_ATOMS: atom_id res chain seq x y z
N MET A 1 12.60 -9.12 21.97
CA MET A 1 12.03 -9.82 20.81
C MET A 1 10.65 -9.25 20.49
N GLN A 2 10.52 -8.31 19.54
CA GLN A 2 9.20 -7.82 19.14
C GLN A 2 8.56 -8.83 18.17
N THR A 3 7.48 -9.47 18.61
CA THR A 3 6.55 -10.23 17.78
C THR A 3 5.90 -9.29 16.76
N ARG A 4 6.56 -9.09 15.62
CA ARG A 4 5.97 -8.39 14.48
C ARG A 4 4.78 -9.22 14.00
N ARG A 5 3.56 -8.84 14.43
CA ARG A 5 2.34 -9.18 13.68
C ARG A 5 2.64 -8.82 12.22
N ARG A 6 2.83 -9.81 11.35
CA ARG A 6 3.15 -9.59 9.93
C ARG A 6 1.98 -8.83 9.32
N ARG A 7 2.09 -7.51 9.26
CA ARG A 7 1.18 -6.68 8.48
C ARG A 7 1.42 -7.06 7.03
N VAL A 8 0.36 -7.42 6.33
CA VAL A 8 0.39 -7.68 4.89
C VAL A 8 1.05 -6.50 4.21
N SER A 9 2.10 -6.79 3.44
CA SER A 9 2.90 -5.81 2.73
C SER A 9 2.49 -5.73 1.26
N MET A 10 2.91 -4.68 0.56
CA MET A 10 2.71 -4.58 -0.90
C MET A 10 3.37 -5.76 -1.65
N ALA A 11 4.43 -6.35 -1.10
CA ALA A 11 5.09 -7.51 -1.69
C ALA A 11 4.23 -8.78 -1.61
N ASP A 12 3.43 -8.92 -0.56
CA ASP A 12 2.48 -10.04 -0.43
C ASP A 12 1.36 -9.91 -1.45
N VAL A 13 0.82 -8.69 -1.62
CA VAL A 13 -0.18 -8.38 -2.65
C VAL A 13 0.38 -8.62 -4.05
N ALA A 14 1.62 -8.20 -4.30
CA ALA A 14 2.31 -8.38 -5.58
C ALA A 14 2.45 -9.87 -5.93
N ARG A 15 2.86 -10.69 -4.96
CA ARG A 15 3.01 -12.14 -5.12
C ARG A 15 1.66 -12.82 -5.43
N LEU A 16 0.60 -12.44 -4.71
CA LEU A 16 -0.73 -13.01 -4.91
C LEU A 16 -1.33 -12.60 -6.25
N ALA A 17 -1.17 -11.34 -6.66
CA ALA A 17 -1.67 -10.82 -7.93
C ALA A 17 -0.78 -11.18 -9.14
N GLY A 18 0.38 -11.81 -8.93
CA GLY A 18 1.31 -12.16 -10.01
C GLY A 18 1.97 -10.96 -10.71
N VAL A 19 2.11 -9.83 -10.00
CA VAL A 19 2.66 -8.58 -10.57
C VAL A 19 3.85 -8.08 -9.77
N SER A 20 4.55 -7.07 -10.29
CA SER A 20 5.61 -6.40 -9.53
C SER A 20 5.04 -5.49 -8.43
N SER A 21 5.80 -5.30 -7.35
CA SER A 21 5.49 -4.32 -6.30
C SER A 21 5.29 -2.90 -6.85
N GLN A 22 5.95 -2.57 -7.97
CA GLN A 22 5.78 -1.29 -8.65
C GLN A 22 4.40 -1.17 -9.30
N THR A 23 3.87 -2.25 -9.90
CA THR A 23 2.51 -2.30 -10.42
C THR A 23 1.48 -2.15 -9.31
N VAL A 24 1.66 -2.82 -8.17
CA VAL A 24 0.80 -2.64 -6.99
C VAL A 24 0.83 -1.19 -6.49
N SER A 25 2.01 -0.55 -6.50
CA SER A 25 2.14 0.87 -6.20
C SER A 25 1.40 1.75 -7.21
N ARG A 26 1.49 1.47 -8.51
CA ARG A 26 0.76 2.24 -9.55
C ARG A 26 -0.75 2.10 -9.38
N VAL A 27 -1.26 0.88 -9.13
CA VAL A 27 -2.69 0.62 -8.86
C VAL A 27 -3.14 1.33 -7.59
N SER A 28 -2.37 1.19 -6.49
CA SER A 28 -2.68 1.84 -5.21
C SER A 28 -2.64 3.37 -5.28
N ASN A 29 -1.86 3.94 -6.20
CA ASN A 29 -1.78 5.38 -6.43
C ASN A 29 -2.71 5.87 -7.55
N GLY A 30 -3.51 4.99 -8.16
CA GLY A 30 -4.47 5.37 -9.20
C GLY A 30 -3.84 5.77 -10.53
N HIS A 31 -2.61 5.35 -10.83
CA HIS A 31 -1.91 5.74 -12.06
C HIS A 31 -2.62 5.20 -13.32
N PRO A 32 -2.81 6.00 -14.39
CA PRO A 32 -3.61 5.60 -15.55
C PRO A 32 -2.93 4.57 -16.47
N GLY A 33 -1.62 4.35 -16.33
CA GLY A 33 -0.85 3.41 -17.15
C GLY A 33 -0.92 1.93 -16.71
N VAL A 34 -1.95 1.51 -15.98
CA VAL A 34 -2.13 0.10 -15.58
C VAL A 34 -3.34 -0.48 -16.30
N VAL A 35 -3.15 -1.63 -16.94
CA VAL A 35 -4.23 -2.36 -17.61
C VAL A 35 -5.33 -2.68 -16.62
N GLU A 36 -6.59 -2.47 -17.02
CA GLU A 36 -7.75 -2.62 -16.14
C GLU A 36 -7.86 -4.04 -15.57
N THR A 37 -7.50 -5.06 -16.34
CA THR A 37 -7.44 -6.45 -15.90
C THR A 37 -6.47 -6.64 -14.74
N THR A 38 -5.26 -6.09 -14.86
CA THR A 38 -4.24 -6.11 -13.81
C THR A 38 -4.66 -5.31 -12.59
N ARG A 39 -5.33 -4.16 -12.79
CA ARG A 39 -5.90 -3.36 -11.70
C ARG A 39 -6.91 -4.19 -10.90
N GLN A 40 -7.82 -4.89 -11.57
CA GLN A 40 -8.82 -5.74 -10.91
C GLN A 40 -8.17 -6.90 -10.14
N GLN A 41 -7.18 -7.59 -10.72
CA GLN A 41 -6.43 -8.65 -10.03
C GLN A 41 -5.74 -8.15 -8.76
N VAL A 42 -5.10 -6.98 -8.84
CA VAL A 42 -4.45 -6.36 -7.68
C VAL A 42 -5.49 -5.97 -6.62
N LEU A 43 -6.62 -5.39 -7.00
CA LEU A 43 -7.69 -5.04 -6.07
C LEU A 43 -8.30 -6.26 -5.39
N ALA A 44 -8.49 -7.36 -6.13
CA ALA A 44 -8.95 -8.63 -5.57
C ALA A 44 -7.95 -9.20 -4.56
N ALA A 45 -6.65 -9.24 -4.92
CA ALA A 45 -5.59 -9.68 -4.02
C ALA A 45 -5.46 -8.78 -2.77
N MET A 46 -5.63 -7.47 -2.91
CA MET A 46 -5.66 -6.54 -1.78
C MET A 46 -6.83 -6.84 -0.84
N LYS A 47 -8.02 -7.14 -1.39
CA LYS A 47 -9.21 -7.48 -0.60
C LYS A 47 -9.03 -8.81 0.13
N GLU A 48 -8.52 -9.82 -0.57
CA GLU A 48 -8.27 -11.17 -0.03
C GLU A 48 -7.27 -11.15 1.13
N LEU A 49 -6.17 -10.40 0.96
CA LEU A 49 -5.16 -10.26 2.01
C LEU A 49 -5.55 -9.23 3.09
N GLY A 50 -6.69 -8.54 2.97
CA GLY A 50 -7.05 -7.43 3.86
C GLY A 50 -6.02 -6.29 3.84
N TYR A 51 -5.29 -6.13 2.73
CA TYR A 51 -4.32 -5.08 2.55
C TYR A 51 -5.01 -3.72 2.53
N ARG A 52 -4.86 -2.98 3.62
CA ARG A 52 -5.27 -1.57 3.68
C ARG A 52 -4.07 -0.69 3.38
N PRO A 53 -4.10 0.11 2.31
CA PRO A 53 -2.97 0.95 1.97
C PRO A 53 -2.76 1.96 3.10
N ASN A 54 -1.64 1.80 3.80
CA ASN A 54 -1.36 2.48 5.05
C ASN A 54 -1.14 3.98 4.79
N SER A 55 -2.03 4.83 5.31
CA SER A 55 -1.92 6.30 5.21
C SER A 55 -0.59 6.80 5.75
N ALA A 56 -0.04 6.16 6.79
CA ALA A 56 1.29 6.45 7.33
C ALA A 56 2.42 6.25 6.31
N ALA A 57 2.34 5.21 5.45
CA ALA A 57 3.32 4.98 4.39
C ALA A 57 3.16 5.97 3.22
N ARG A 58 1.94 6.48 2.98
CA ARG A 58 1.69 7.58 2.02
C ARG A 58 2.33 8.89 2.49
N ALA A 59 2.27 9.20 3.79
CA ALA A 59 2.88 10.39 4.36
C ALA A 59 4.41 10.37 4.24
N LEU A 60 5.03 9.23 4.51
CA LEU A 60 6.48 9.02 4.38
C LEU A 60 7.00 9.18 2.94
N LYS A 61 6.23 8.76 1.91
CA LYS A 61 6.66 8.86 0.51
C LYS A 61 6.42 10.24 -0.13
N ARG A 62 5.45 11.02 0.37
CA ARG A 62 5.10 12.34 -0.17
C ARG A 62 5.79 13.51 0.53
N GLY A 63 6.44 13.32 1.68
CA GLY A 63 7.08 14.41 2.42
C GLY A 63 6.12 15.40 3.08
N GLU A 64 4.82 15.31 2.81
CA GLU A 64 3.79 16.14 3.44
C GLU A 64 3.24 15.44 4.69
N PHE A 65 3.84 15.75 5.84
CA PHE A 65 3.24 15.49 7.14
C PHE A 65 2.08 16.47 7.34
N ARG A 66 0.83 16.00 7.29
CA ARG A 66 -0.29 16.68 7.97
C ARG A 66 -0.33 16.31 9.46
N THR A 67 0.83 16.37 10.12
CA THR A 67 0.95 16.11 11.56
C THR A 67 1.25 17.42 12.26
N ILE A 68 0.26 18.02 12.90
CA ILE A 68 0.46 19.14 13.83
C ILE A 68 0.83 18.52 15.17
N GLY A 69 2.10 18.64 15.58
CA GLY A 69 2.54 18.29 16.92
C GLY A 69 2.46 19.52 17.81
N ILE A 70 1.60 19.50 18.83
CA ILE A 70 1.58 20.52 19.88
C ILE A 70 2.36 19.96 21.07
N ILE A 71 3.47 20.62 21.41
CA ILE A 71 4.20 20.39 22.66
C ILE A 71 3.70 21.46 23.63
N LEU A 72 3.05 21.03 24.71
CA LEU A 72 2.75 21.90 25.85
C LEU A 72 3.82 21.65 26.91
N PHE A 73 4.40 22.72 27.43
CA PHE A 73 5.27 22.73 28.61
C PHE A 73 4.47 23.20 29.83
#